data_AF-A0A2K8UBZ7-F1
#
_entry.id   AF-A0A2K8UBZ7-F1
#
_cell.length_a   1.000
_cell.length_b   1.000
_cell.length_c   1.000
_cell.angle_alpha   90.00
_cell.angle_beta   90.00
_cell.angle_gamma   90.00
#
_symmetry.space_group_name_H-M   'P 1'
#
loop_
_entity.id
_entity.type
_entity.pdbx_description
1 polymer ?
#
loop_
_entity_poly.entity_id
_entity_poly.type
_entity_poly.pdbx_seq_one_letter_code
_entity_poly.pdbx_strand_id
1 'polypeptide(L)' 'MREEYDFENMKGGVRGKYAKAFEGTVTTILLDADVAEVFPDARAVNEALRTLSRILRSGQINA' A
#
# COMPACT_ATOMS: atom_id res chain seq x y z
N MET A 1 4.42 13.42 -15.94
CA MET A 1 5.59 14.03 -15.25
C MET A 1 5.52 15.53 -15.49
N ARG A 2 5.87 16.36 -14.51
CA ARG A 2 5.91 17.83 -14.70
C ARG A 2 7.07 18.19 -15.62
N GLU A 3 6.89 19.21 -16.46
CA GLU A 3 7.91 19.69 -17.41
C GLU A 3 9.16 20.24 -16.71
N GLU A 4 9.01 20.74 -15.48
CA GLU A 4 10.10 21.28 -14.65
C GLU A 4 11.11 20.21 -14.18
N TYR A 5 10.81 18.92 -14.33
CA TYR A 5 11.71 17.86 -13.91
C TYR A 5 12.63 17.40 -15.05
N ASP A 6 13.87 17.87 -15.03
CA ASP A 6 14.94 17.38 -15.89
C ASP A 6 15.65 16.18 -15.23
N PHE A 7 15.10 14.98 -15.45
CA PHE A 7 15.70 13.73 -14.98
C PHE A 7 16.93 13.28 -15.78
N GLU A 8 17.16 13.86 -16.97
CA GLU A 8 18.32 13.52 -17.80
C GLU A 8 19.61 14.12 -17.21
N ASN A 9 19.53 15.34 -16.69
CA ASN A 9 20.67 16.04 -16.09
C ASN A 9 20.70 15.98 -14.55
N MET A 10 19.76 15.26 -13.92
CA MET A 10 19.70 15.14 -12.47
C MET A 10 20.88 14.31 -11.92
N LYS A 11 21.87 14.99 -11.32
CA LYS A 11 23.00 14.32 -10.67
C LYS A 11 22.56 13.61 -9.38
N GLY A 12 22.96 12.35 -9.22
CA GLY A 12 22.69 11.57 -8.00
C GLY A 12 21.32 10.88 -7.95
N GLY A 13 20.54 10.93 -9.04
CA GLY A 13 19.32 10.12 -9.16
C GLY A 13 19.65 8.63 -9.26
N VAL A 14 19.08 7.82 -8.36
CA VAL A 14 19.24 6.35 -8.37
C VAL A 14 17.88 5.72 -8.63
N ARG A 15 17.71 5.09 -9.79
CA ARG A 15 16.50 4.33 -10.12
C ARG A 15 16.34 3.17 -9.14
N GLY A 16 15.15 3.05 -8.55
CA GLY A 16 14.86 1.94 -7.64
C GLY A 16 15.64 1.96 -6.32
N LYS A 17 16.08 3.14 -5.85
CA LYS A 17 16.84 3.32 -4.58
C LYS A 17 16.26 2.54 -3.39
N TYR A 18 14.93 2.45 -3.31
CA TYR A 18 14.22 1.72 -2.26
C TYR A 18 13.46 0.49 -2.78
N ALA A 19 13.51 0.20 -4.09
CA ALA A 19 12.77 -0.92 -4.67
C ALA A 19 13.14 -2.24 -3.99
N LYS A 20 14.43 -2.46 -3.73
CA LYS A 20 14.93 -3.64 -3.01
C LYS A 20 14.44 -3.78 -1.57
N ALA A 21 14.09 -2.67 -0.90
CA ALA A 21 13.54 -2.73 0.45
C ALA A 21 12.12 -3.34 0.49
N PHE A 22 11.46 -3.42 -0.67
CA PHE A 22 10.13 -4.00 -0.83
C PHE A 22 10.13 -5.32 -1.61
N GLU A 23 11.29 -5.78 -2.11
CA GLU A 23 11.43 -7.06 -2.80
C GLU A 23 11.34 -8.23 -1.79
N GLY A 24 10.13 -8.77 -1.59
CA GLY A 24 9.93 -10.11 -1.04
C GLY A 24 9.03 -10.23 0.18
N THR A 25 8.77 -9.15 0.92
CA THR A 25 8.03 -9.23 2.20
C THR A 25 6.76 -8.37 2.25
N VAL A 26 6.58 -7.44 1.32
CA VAL A 26 5.48 -6.47 1.35
C VAL A 26 4.77 -6.41 0.00
N THR A 27 3.47 -6.66 0.01
CA THR A 27 2.59 -6.38 -1.15
C THR A 27 2.07 -4.96 -1.02
N THR A 28 2.43 -4.08 -1.96
CA THR A 28 1.88 -2.73 -2.03
C THR A 28 0.56 -2.76 -2.80
N ILE A 29 -0.51 -2.27 -2.17
CA ILE A 29 -1.84 -2.15 -2.77
C ILE A 29 -2.20 -0.67 -2.76
N LEU A 30 -2.58 -0.14 -3.92
CA LEU A 30 -3.13 1.20 -4.04
C LEU A 30 -4.59 1.17 -3.59
N LEU A 31 -4.97 2.07 -2.70
CA LEU A 31 -6.37 2.29 -2.33
C LEU A 31 -6.98 3.34 -3.24
N ASP A 32 -8.28 3.19 -3.52
CA ASP A 32 -9.06 4.26 -4.13
C ASP A 32 -9.12 5.47 -3.19
N ALA A 33 -9.30 6.66 -3.77
CA ALA A 33 -9.17 7.93 -3.05
C ALA A 33 -10.18 8.06 -1.90
N ASP A 34 -11.42 7.66 -2.14
CA ASP A 34 -12.51 7.65 -1.15
C ASP A 34 -12.22 6.68 0.00
N VAL A 35 -11.63 5.52 -0.28
CA VAL A 35 -11.22 4.57 0.75
C VAL A 35 -10.05 5.13 1.57
N ALA A 36 -9.08 5.77 0.93
CA ALA A 36 -7.93 6.37 1.60
C ALA A 36 -8.32 7.53 2.53
N GLU A 37 -9.38 8.27 2.22
CA GLU A 37 -9.91 9.33 3.10
C GLU A 37 -10.44 8.80 4.44
N VAL A 38 -10.92 7.54 4.47
CA VAL A 38 -11.47 6.91 5.67
C VAL A 38 -10.38 6.41 6.62
N PHE A 39 -9.22 6.00 6.10
CA PHE A 39 -8.17 5.34 6.88
C PHE A 39 -6.93 6.22 7.06
N PRO A 40 -6.51 6.53 8.30
CA PRO A 40 -5.39 7.43 8.55
C PRO A 40 -4.02 6.81 8.24
N ASP A 41 -3.88 5.48 8.32
CA ASP A 41 -2.64 4.77 8.00
C ASP A 41 -2.86 3.30 7.61
N ALA A 42 -1.79 2.64 7.17
CA ALA A 42 -1.81 1.23 6.79
C ALA A 42 -2.13 0.27 7.97
N ARG A 43 -1.91 0.68 9.23
CA ARG A 43 -2.27 -0.16 10.38
C ARG A 43 -3.79 -0.22 10.51
N ALA A 44 -4.47 0.92 10.40
CA ALA A 44 -5.93 1.01 10.46
C ALA A 44 -6.60 0.13 9.37
N VAL A 45 -6.11 0.19 8.13
CA VAL A 45 -6.60 -0.64 7.02
C VAL A 45 -6.44 -2.14 7.35
N ASN A 46 -5.24 -2.54 7.78
CA ASN A 46 -4.96 -3.95 8.09
C ASN A 46 -5.79 -4.47 9.26
N GLU A 47 -6.05 -3.66 10.28
CA GLU A 47 -6.91 -4.04 11.41
C GLU A 47 -8.36 -4.25 10.99
N ALA A 48 -8.89 -3.37 10.14
CA ALA A 48 -10.24 -3.52 9.59
C ALA A 48 -10.37 -4.82 8.78
N LEU A 49 -9.44 -5.09 7.87
CA LEU A 49 -9.44 -6.31 7.05
C LEU A 49 -9.28 -7.59 7.89
N ARG A 50 -8.45 -7.56 8.94
CA ARG A 50 -8.31 -8.68 9.88
C ARG A 50 -9.60 -8.93 10.64
N THR A 51 -10.27 -7.88 11.09
CA THR A 51 -11.56 -7.98 11.78
C THR A 51 -12.61 -8.59 10.87
N LEU A 52 -12.74 -8.11 9.63
CA LEU A 52 -13.62 -8.69 8.62
C LEU A 52 -13.29 -10.17 8.36
N SER A 53 -12.01 -10.50 8.23
CA SER A 53 -11.57 -11.90 8.01
C SER A 53 -11.97 -12.84 9.15
N ARG A 54 -11.96 -12.36 10.41
CA ARG A 54 -12.42 -13.14 11.57
C ARG A 54 -13.92 -13.39 11.50
N ILE A 55 -14.70 -12.35 11.18
CA ILE A 55 -16.16 -12.45 11.05
C ILE A 55 -16.53 -13.44 9.95
N LEU A 56 -15.93 -13.31 8.76
CA LEU A 56 -16.16 -14.21 7.62
C LEU A 56 -15.82 -15.67 7.98
N ARG A 57 -14.68 -15.90 8.65
CA ARG A 57 -14.29 -17.24 9.10
C ARG A 57 -15.23 -17.80 10.15
N SER A 58 -15.70 -17.00 11.11
CA SER A 58 -16.68 -17.44 12.09
C SER A 58 -18.05 -17.75 11.46
N GLY A 59 -18.44 -17.02 10.42
CA GLY A 59 -19.66 -17.31 9.66
C GLY A 59 -19.58 -18.64 8.91
N GLN A 60 -18.41 -19.00 8.37
CA GLN A 60 -18.18 -20.27 7.69
C GLN A 60 -18.11 -21.50 8.60
N ILE A 61 -17.84 -21.34 9.91
CA ILE A 61 -17.89 -22.46 10.88
C ILE A 61 -19.32 -22.73 11.35
N ASN A 62 -20.22 -21.76 11.21
CA ASN A 62 -21.62 -21.84 11.62
C ASN A 62 -22.59 -22.12 10.45
N ALA A 63 -22.08 -22.45 9.26
CA ALA A 63 -22.84 -22.82 8.07
C ALA A 63 -22.48 -24.24 7.63
#